data_AF-A0A922ID09-F1
#
_entry.id   AF-A0A922ID09-F1
#
_cell.length_a   1.000
_cell.length_b   1.000
_cell.length_c   1.000
_cell.angle_alpha   90.00
_cell.angle_beta   90.00
_cell.angle_gamma   90.00
#
_symmetry.space_group_name_H-M   'P 1'
#
loop_
_entity.id
_entity.type
_entity.pdbx_description
1 polymer ?
#
loop_
_entity_poly.entity_id
_entity_poly.type
_entity_poly.pdbx_seq_one_letter_code
_entity_poly.pdbx_strand_id
1 'polypeptide(L)'
;MSHADFHRMFSDTYGILYDRHSFIFNNMFHNLEQYYNDGQLDLTMAMKEFFNLLYKKMFEELNAQYAFDANYLNCTVEHMEEMMPFGELPQKLIVQVRRSFVAIRTFVQALRYGSDILKTIIELPTSTTCENRLHSLSYCYGCINGHHSTANNVNVICQSTCMNFLEKCCLQCHNNLNKEWNKYLNDMIRLASRLKTSFNIEHIVSPIHIQISDAIMNFQENGRTISQRLFNKCGRPVHRKREKRNDNPY
;
A
#
# COMPACT_ATOMS: atom_id res chain seq x y z
N MET A 1 -6.86 -11.89 -3.86
CA MET A 1 -6.29 -13.07 -4.54
C MET A 1 -4.84 -13.22 -4.14
N SER A 2 -4.37 -14.45 -3.89
CA SER A 2 -3.00 -14.71 -3.44
C SER A 2 -2.01 -14.80 -4.63
N HIS A 3 -0.73 -14.61 -4.37
CA HIS A 3 0.35 -14.82 -5.35
C HIS A 3 0.31 -16.24 -5.94
N ALA A 4 -0.04 -17.25 -5.14
CA ALA A 4 -0.17 -18.63 -5.58
C ALA A 4 -1.31 -18.82 -6.60
N ASP A 5 -2.46 -18.17 -6.39
CA ASP A 5 -3.59 -18.24 -7.32
C ASP A 5 -3.24 -17.60 -8.66
N PHE A 6 -2.53 -16.46 -8.64
CA PHE A 6 -2.02 -15.81 -9.85
C PHE A 6 -1.10 -16.76 -10.62
N HIS A 7 -0.12 -17.35 -9.93
CA HIS A 7 0.85 -18.26 -10.53
C HIS A 7 0.18 -19.46 -11.18
N ARG A 8 -0.76 -20.09 -10.48
CA ARG A 8 -1.52 -21.22 -11.01
C ARG A 8 -2.28 -20.86 -12.28
N MET A 9 -3.06 -19.77 -12.26
CA MET A 9 -3.84 -19.38 -13.43
C MET A 9 -2.94 -19.06 -14.64
N PHE A 10 -1.85 -18.33 -14.43
CA PHE A 10 -0.93 -17.98 -15.52
C PHE A 10 -0.18 -19.20 -16.06
N SER A 11 0.24 -20.12 -15.20
CA SER A 11 0.82 -21.40 -15.61
C SER A 11 -0.18 -22.22 -16.44
N ASP A 12 -1.44 -22.31 -16.01
CA ASP A 12 -2.48 -23.06 -16.74
C ASP A 12 -2.82 -22.41 -18.10
N THR A 13 -2.75 -21.07 -18.19
CA THR A 13 -3.13 -20.32 -19.40
C THR A 13 -2.00 -20.21 -20.42
N TYR A 14 -0.77 -19.95 -19.97
CA TYR A 14 0.38 -19.63 -20.83
C TYR A 14 1.48 -20.70 -20.81
N GLY A 15 1.42 -21.66 -19.87
CA GLY A 15 2.37 -22.76 -19.75
C GLY A 15 3.82 -22.31 -19.70
N ILE A 16 4.66 -23.00 -20.49
CA ILE A 16 6.11 -22.82 -20.55
C ILE A 16 6.53 -21.36 -20.84
N LEU A 17 5.71 -20.60 -21.57
CA LEU A 17 6.00 -19.18 -21.85
C LEU A 17 5.95 -18.35 -20.56
N TYR A 18 4.98 -18.61 -19.70
CA TYR A 18 4.93 -17.98 -18.39
C TYR A 18 6.01 -18.51 -17.47
N ASP A 19 6.20 -19.84 -17.37
CA ASP A 19 7.15 -20.42 -16.43
C ASP A 19 8.57 -19.86 -16.59
N ARG A 20 9.00 -19.70 -17.83
CA ARG A 20 10.31 -19.12 -18.20
C ARG A 20 10.50 -17.69 -17.72
N HIS A 21 9.41 -16.92 -17.65
CA HIS A 21 9.39 -15.49 -17.31
C HIS A 21 8.66 -15.20 -15.99
N SER A 22 8.35 -16.24 -15.21
CA SER A 22 7.58 -16.15 -13.96
C SER A 22 8.27 -15.26 -12.91
N PHE A 23 9.59 -15.16 -12.96
CA PHE A 23 10.40 -14.28 -12.11
C PHE A 23 9.98 -12.80 -12.20
N ILE A 24 9.46 -12.33 -13.34
CA ILE A 24 8.99 -10.95 -13.53
C ILE A 24 7.80 -10.68 -12.58
N PHE A 25 6.87 -11.62 -12.54
CA PHE A 25 5.67 -11.52 -11.71
C PHE A 25 6.00 -11.77 -10.24
N ASN A 26 6.88 -12.72 -9.93
CA ASN A 26 7.35 -12.95 -8.57
C ASN A 26 8.02 -11.71 -7.98
N ASN A 27 8.87 -11.02 -8.75
CA ASN A 27 9.49 -9.76 -8.33
C ASN A 27 8.45 -8.65 -8.14
N MET A 28 7.42 -8.57 -8.99
CA MET A 28 6.32 -7.62 -8.79
C MET A 28 5.61 -7.86 -7.46
N PHE A 29 5.20 -9.10 -7.16
CA PHE A 29 4.55 -9.43 -5.88
C PHE A 29 5.47 -9.18 -4.69
N HIS A 30 6.76 -9.54 -4.79
CA HIS A 30 7.75 -9.26 -3.78
C HIS A 30 7.86 -7.76 -3.48
N ASN A 31 7.93 -6.91 -4.52
CA ASN A 31 7.98 -5.46 -4.36
C ASN A 31 6.71 -4.90 -3.70
N LEU A 32 5.53 -5.45 -4.02
CA LEU A 32 4.27 -5.08 -3.37
C LEU A 32 4.27 -5.41 -1.87
N GLU A 33 4.73 -6.61 -1.51
CA GLU A 33 4.85 -7.04 -0.11
C GLU A 33 5.89 -6.24 0.65
N GLN A 34 7.06 -6.02 0.05
CA GLN A 34 8.13 -5.20 0.63
C GLN A 34 7.62 -3.79 0.91
N TYR A 35 6.98 -3.14 -0.07
CA TYR A 35 6.39 -1.82 0.11
C TYR A 35 5.37 -1.80 1.26
N TYR A 36 4.50 -2.80 1.34
CA TYR A 36 3.53 -2.89 2.42
C TYR A 36 4.20 -3.00 3.79
N ASN A 37 5.31 -3.73 3.90
CA ASN A 37 6.03 -4.00 5.14
C ASN A 37 6.94 -2.85 5.59
N ASP A 38 7.84 -2.36 4.73
CA ASP A 38 8.88 -1.38 5.07
C ASP A 38 8.68 0.01 4.45
N GLY A 39 7.93 0.10 3.34
CA GLY A 39 7.63 1.36 2.64
C GLY A 39 8.83 2.09 2.05
N GLN A 40 10.01 1.45 1.97
CA GLN A 40 11.24 2.10 1.47
C GLN A 40 11.32 2.11 -0.07
N LEU A 41 10.63 1.18 -0.71
CA LEU A 41 10.58 1.03 -2.16
C LEU A 41 9.69 2.11 -2.82
N ASP A 42 10.14 2.73 -3.92
CA ASP A 42 9.24 3.54 -4.76
C ASP A 42 8.34 2.61 -5.59
N LEU A 43 7.13 2.40 -5.09
CA LEU A 43 6.13 1.55 -5.74
C LEU A 43 5.76 2.01 -7.17
N THR A 44 5.87 3.31 -7.46
CA THR A 44 5.63 3.82 -8.81
C THR A 44 6.73 3.33 -9.76
N MET A 45 7.98 3.45 -9.32
CA MET A 45 9.14 3.01 -10.09
C MET A 45 9.15 1.49 -10.28
N ALA A 46 8.93 0.73 -9.21
CA ALA A 46 8.90 -0.74 -9.27
C ALA A 46 7.84 -1.28 -10.22
N MET A 47 6.64 -0.68 -10.25
CA MET A 47 5.59 -1.08 -11.19
C MET A 47 5.92 -0.65 -12.64
N LYS A 48 6.58 0.49 -12.85
CA LYS A 48 7.09 0.87 -14.18
C LYS A 48 8.14 -0.12 -14.68
N GLU A 49 9.08 -0.52 -13.82
CA GLU A 49 10.11 -1.50 -14.15
C GLU A 49 9.52 -2.87 -14.48
N PHE A 50 8.48 -3.29 -13.74
CA PHE A 50 7.70 -4.49 -14.07
C PHE A 50 7.16 -4.44 -15.50
N PHE A 51 6.47 -3.36 -15.88
CA PHE A 51 5.90 -3.22 -17.23
C PHE A 51 6.97 -3.09 -18.31
N ASN A 52 8.08 -2.40 -18.04
CA ASN A 52 9.20 -2.28 -18.96
C ASN A 52 9.85 -3.65 -19.22
N LEU A 53 10.08 -4.43 -18.17
CA LEU A 53 10.66 -5.76 -18.27
C LEU A 53 9.72 -6.74 -18.98
N LEU A 54 8.43 -6.70 -18.65
CA LEU A 54 7.39 -7.47 -19.33
C LEU A 54 7.36 -7.14 -20.82
N TYR A 55 7.40 -5.85 -21.19
CA TYR A 55 7.41 -5.43 -22.58
C TYR A 55 8.65 -5.94 -23.33
N LYS A 56 9.85 -5.78 -22.75
CA LYS A 56 11.09 -6.30 -23.34
C LYS A 56 10.98 -7.80 -23.63
N LYS A 57 10.54 -8.60 -22.65
CA LYS A 57 10.44 -10.07 -22.82
C LYS A 57 9.36 -10.48 -23.81
N MET A 58 8.20 -9.83 -23.79
CA MET A 58 7.15 -10.12 -24.76
C MET A 58 7.55 -9.74 -26.18
N PHE A 59 8.28 -8.64 -26.35
CA PHE A 59 8.81 -8.23 -27.64
C PHE A 59 9.85 -9.23 -28.18
N GLU A 60 10.74 -9.73 -27.32
CA GLU A 60 11.70 -10.80 -27.68
C GLU A 60 10.98 -12.10 -28.09
N GLU A 61 10.00 -12.56 -27.31
CA GLU A 61 9.25 -13.80 -27.60
C GLU A 61 8.44 -13.67 -28.90
N LEU A 62 7.81 -12.52 -29.15
CA LEU A 62 7.05 -12.27 -30.39
C LEU A 62 7.96 -12.26 -31.63
N ASN A 63 9.20 -11.78 -31.49
CA ASN A 63 10.13 -11.56 -32.58
C ASN A 63 11.35 -12.51 -32.50
N ALA A 64 11.14 -13.75 -32.07
CA ALA A 64 12.18 -14.74 -31.78
C ALA A 64 13.14 -15.04 -32.97
N GLN A 65 12.75 -14.71 -34.20
CA GLN A 65 13.56 -14.82 -35.42
C GLN A 65 14.68 -13.77 -35.52
N TYR A 66 14.68 -12.76 -34.66
CA TYR A 66 15.69 -11.71 -34.60
C TYR A 66 16.53 -11.83 -33.33
N ALA A 67 17.74 -11.26 -33.38
CA ALA A 67 18.59 -11.07 -32.22
C ALA A 67 18.50 -9.60 -31.79
N PHE A 68 18.24 -9.37 -30.50
CA PHE A 68 18.15 -8.05 -29.90
C PHE A 68 19.28 -7.88 -28.88
N ASP A 69 19.98 -6.76 -28.94
CA ASP A 69 20.93 -6.37 -27.91
C ASP A 69 20.26 -5.48 -26.85
N ALA A 70 21.00 -5.15 -25.79
CA ALA A 70 20.49 -4.33 -24.71
C ALA A 70 20.07 -2.92 -25.18
N ASN A 71 20.78 -2.34 -26.15
CA ASN A 71 20.50 -1.01 -26.67
C ASN A 71 19.17 -0.98 -27.43
N TYR A 72 18.92 -2.01 -28.25
CA TYR A 72 17.67 -2.15 -28.98
C TYR A 72 16.46 -2.28 -28.04
N LEU A 73 16.60 -3.11 -27.00
CA LEU A 73 15.55 -3.30 -26.00
C LEU A 73 15.32 -2.04 -25.16
N ASN A 74 16.34 -1.21 -24.94
CA ASN A 74 16.18 0.08 -24.30
C ASN A 74 15.42 1.07 -25.21
N CYS A 75 15.78 1.17 -26.49
CA CYS A 75 15.02 1.95 -27.48
C CYS A 75 13.55 1.51 -27.56
N THR A 76 13.30 0.20 -27.45
CA THR A 76 11.94 -0.35 -27.42
C THR A 76 11.14 0.22 -26.24
N VAL A 77 11.74 0.27 -25.05
CA VAL A 77 11.11 0.83 -23.85
C VAL A 77 10.97 2.36 -23.92
N GLU A 78 11.93 3.07 -24.53
CA GLU A 78 11.82 4.52 -24.75
C GLU A 78 10.58 4.90 -25.56
N HIS A 79 10.16 4.04 -26.50
CA HIS A 79 8.94 4.22 -27.29
C HIS A 79 7.68 3.58 -26.69
N MET A 80 7.72 3.07 -25.45
CA MET A 80 6.59 2.36 -24.84
C MET A 80 5.34 3.23 -24.69
N GLU A 81 5.49 4.50 -24.32
CA GLU A 81 4.36 5.43 -24.15
C GLU A 81 3.63 5.69 -25.48
N GLU A 82 4.37 5.77 -26.58
CA GLU A 82 3.81 5.98 -27.90
C GLU A 82 3.19 4.70 -28.49
N MET A 83 3.84 3.56 -28.29
CA MET A 83 3.37 2.28 -28.82
C MET A 83 2.19 1.72 -28.03
N MET A 84 2.02 2.12 -26.77
CA MET A 84 1.00 1.63 -25.84
C MET A 84 0.78 0.10 -25.97
N PRO A 85 1.83 -0.73 -25.81
CA PRO A 85 1.76 -2.16 -26.10
C PRO A 85 0.72 -2.89 -25.25
N PHE A 86 0.43 -2.36 -24.07
CA PHE A 86 -0.53 -2.88 -23.10
C PHE A 86 -1.76 -1.97 -22.95
N GLY A 87 -2.00 -1.07 -23.92
CA GLY A 87 -3.00 -0.02 -23.84
C GLY A 87 -2.80 0.91 -22.64
N GLU A 88 -3.90 1.34 -22.03
CA GLU A 88 -3.89 2.25 -20.87
C GLU A 88 -3.61 1.53 -19.53
N LEU A 89 -3.49 0.19 -19.54
CA LEU A 89 -3.37 -0.60 -18.31
C LEU A 89 -2.18 -0.16 -17.45
N PRO A 90 -0.94 -0.02 -17.96
CA PRO A 90 0.20 0.34 -17.11
C PRO A 90 -0.03 1.64 -16.35
N GLN A 91 -0.47 2.68 -17.06
CA GLN A 91 -0.70 4.00 -16.47
C GLN A 91 -1.78 3.97 -15.38
N LYS A 92 -2.91 3.31 -15.66
CA LYS A 92 -4.02 3.19 -14.70
C LYS A 92 -3.65 2.33 -13.49
N LEU A 93 -3.07 1.15 -13.72
CA LEU A 93 -2.76 0.19 -12.68
C LEU A 93 -1.70 0.74 -11.72
N ILE A 94 -0.64 1.37 -12.23
CA ILE A 94 0.40 1.99 -11.40
C ILE A 94 -0.22 2.99 -10.41
N VAL A 95 -1.10 3.87 -10.88
CA VAL A 95 -1.74 4.89 -10.04
C VAL A 95 -2.68 4.26 -9.01
N GLN A 96 -3.47 3.26 -9.42
CA GLN A 96 -4.42 2.56 -8.54
C GLN A 96 -3.70 1.78 -7.44
N VAL A 97 -2.69 0.98 -7.81
CA VAL A 97 -1.83 0.22 -6.90
C VAL A 97 -1.17 1.18 -5.90
N ARG A 98 -0.49 2.23 -6.39
CA ARG A 98 0.16 3.21 -5.52
C ARG A 98 -0.80 3.81 -4.49
N ARG A 99 -1.95 4.32 -4.94
CA ARG A 99 -2.93 4.97 -4.04
C ARG A 99 -3.44 4.02 -2.97
N SER A 100 -3.69 2.76 -3.32
CA SER A 100 -4.29 1.78 -2.41
C SER A 100 -3.28 1.24 -1.41
N PHE A 101 -2.07 0.93 -1.86
CA PHE A 101 -0.99 0.49 -0.98
C PHE A 101 -0.54 1.60 -0.01
N VAL A 102 -0.42 2.85 -0.47
CA VAL A 102 -0.14 4.01 0.40
C VAL A 102 -1.25 4.16 1.44
N ALA A 103 -2.51 4.09 1.03
CA ALA A 103 -3.65 4.26 1.93
C ALA A 103 -3.72 3.17 3.00
N ILE A 104 -3.60 1.90 2.62
CA ILE A 104 -3.73 0.78 3.58
C ILE A 104 -2.55 0.74 4.54
N ARG A 105 -1.32 0.98 4.06
CA ARG A 105 -0.13 1.05 4.90
C ARG A 105 -0.24 2.20 5.89
N THR A 106 -0.56 3.40 5.41
CA THR A 106 -0.76 4.59 6.28
C THR A 106 -1.82 4.31 7.34
N PHE A 107 -2.95 3.69 6.97
CA PHE A 107 -4.02 3.36 7.90
C PHE A 107 -3.56 2.38 8.99
N VAL A 108 -2.89 1.29 8.62
CA VAL A 108 -2.38 0.30 9.58
C VAL A 108 -1.30 0.90 10.49
N GLN A 109 -0.40 1.71 9.94
CA GLN A 109 0.62 2.41 10.74
C GLN A 109 0.00 3.41 11.71
N ALA A 110 -0.95 4.20 11.25
CA ALA A 110 -1.67 5.17 12.07
C ALA A 110 -2.41 4.49 13.23
N LEU A 111 -3.04 3.32 13.00
CA LEU A 111 -3.64 2.51 14.06
C LEU A 111 -2.61 2.04 15.10
N ARG A 112 -1.43 1.60 14.66
CA ARG A 112 -0.35 1.17 15.57
C ARG A 112 0.12 2.33 16.44
N TYR A 113 0.44 3.48 15.82
CA TYR A 113 0.82 4.68 16.57
C TYR A 113 -0.29 5.15 17.52
N GLY A 114 -1.55 5.11 17.08
CA GLY A 114 -2.69 5.42 17.93
C GLY A 114 -2.78 4.48 19.14
N SER A 115 -2.51 3.18 18.96
CA SER A 115 -2.47 2.22 20.06
C SER A 115 -1.33 2.51 21.04
N ASP A 116 -0.13 2.84 20.54
CA ASP A 116 1.03 3.13 21.39
C ASP A 116 0.84 4.44 22.18
N ILE A 117 0.24 5.45 21.56
CA ILE A 117 -0.15 6.70 22.22
C ILE A 117 -1.15 6.42 23.34
N LEU A 118 -2.20 5.62 23.08
CA LEU A 118 -3.20 5.28 24.10
C LEU A 118 -2.60 4.54 25.30
N LYS A 119 -1.71 3.57 25.06
CA LYS A 119 -1.00 2.88 26.15
C LYS A 119 -0.22 3.87 27.02
N THR A 120 0.52 4.77 26.37
CA THR A 120 1.31 5.80 27.06
C THR A 120 0.42 6.71 27.92
N ILE A 121 -0.76 7.09 27.42
CA ILE A 121 -1.69 7.97 28.13
C ILE A 121 -2.33 7.29 29.34
N ILE A 122 -2.73 6.03 29.18
CA ILE A 122 -3.38 5.25 30.26
C ILE A 122 -2.41 5.01 31.42
N GLU A 123 -1.11 4.90 31.12
CA GLU A 123 -0.05 4.70 32.12
C GLU A 123 0.43 6.02 32.77
N LEU A 124 -0.11 7.18 32.37
CA LEU A 124 0.30 8.46 32.97
C LEU A 124 -0.11 8.53 34.45
N PRO A 125 0.85 8.74 35.38
CA PRO A 125 0.52 8.87 36.79
C PRO A 125 -0.25 10.17 37.04
N THR A 126 -1.17 10.13 38.00
CA THR A 126 -1.79 11.33 38.55
C THR A 126 -0.74 12.18 39.24
N SER A 127 -0.83 13.51 39.07
CA SER A 127 0.06 14.40 39.79
C SER A 127 -0.26 14.37 41.29
N THR A 128 0.77 14.44 42.13
CA THR A 128 0.58 14.55 43.59
C THR A 128 -0.25 15.77 44.00
N THR A 129 -0.25 16.82 43.17
CA THR A 129 -1.11 18.00 43.34
C THR A 129 -2.58 17.70 43.05
N CYS A 130 -2.88 16.90 42.02
CA CYS A 130 -4.23 16.40 41.76
C CYS A 130 -4.70 15.50 42.91
N GLU A 131 -3.89 14.53 43.33
CA GLU A 131 -4.23 13.59 44.41
C GLU A 131 -4.57 14.33 45.70
N ASN A 132 -3.69 15.22 46.16
CA ASN A 132 -3.92 16.00 47.38
C ASN A 132 -5.19 16.85 47.31
N ARG A 133 -5.43 17.51 46.17
CA ARG A 133 -6.63 18.35 46.00
C ARG A 133 -7.90 17.52 45.83
N LEU A 134 -7.84 16.35 45.21
CA LEU A 134 -8.94 15.41 45.13
C LEU A 134 -9.31 14.90 46.53
N HIS A 135 -8.31 14.54 47.34
CA HIS A 135 -8.50 14.20 48.75
C HIS A 135 -9.16 15.33 49.52
N SER A 136 -8.71 16.58 49.33
CA SER A 136 -9.37 17.73 49.97
C SER A 136 -10.81 17.91 49.52
N LEU A 137 -11.09 17.78 48.22
CA LEU A 137 -12.43 17.91 47.67
C LEU A 137 -13.37 16.82 48.21
N SER A 138 -12.89 15.59 48.36
CA SER A 138 -13.67 14.43 48.81
C SER A 138 -13.86 14.36 50.33
N TYR A 139 -12.83 14.67 51.12
CA TYR A 139 -12.83 14.40 52.57
C TYR A 139 -12.87 15.66 53.44
N CYS A 140 -12.35 16.81 53.00
CA CYS A 140 -12.32 18.00 53.88
C CYS A 140 -13.71 18.55 54.20
N TYR A 141 -14.72 18.32 53.35
CA TYR A 141 -16.10 18.73 53.65
C TYR A 141 -16.64 18.06 54.93
N GLY A 142 -16.25 16.79 55.18
CA GLY A 142 -16.60 16.07 56.40
C GLY A 142 -15.85 16.57 57.64
N CYS A 143 -14.65 17.13 57.48
CA CYS A 143 -13.84 17.64 58.58
C CYS A 143 -14.21 19.08 59.00
N ILE A 144 -14.61 19.94 58.06
CA ILE A 144 -14.89 21.37 58.32
C ILE A 144 -16.18 21.57 59.13
N ASN A 145 -17.16 20.67 58.99
CA ASN A 145 -18.45 20.81 59.67
C ASN A 145 -18.51 20.15 61.07
N GLY A 146 -17.39 19.61 61.57
CA GLY A 146 -17.31 18.97 62.88
C GLY A 146 -18.22 17.74 63.02
N HIS A 147 -18.02 16.98 64.08
CA HIS A 147 -18.78 15.75 64.42
C HIS A 147 -20.29 15.96 64.71
N HIS A 148 -20.90 17.05 64.25
CA HIS A 148 -22.30 17.43 64.49
C HIS A 148 -23.13 17.65 63.23
N SER A 149 -22.77 17.06 62.08
CA SER A 149 -23.75 16.89 61.00
C SER A 149 -24.54 15.60 61.25
N THR A 150 -25.67 15.73 61.94
CA THR A 150 -26.71 14.70 62.01
C THR A 150 -26.96 14.13 60.62
N ALA A 151 -26.89 12.80 60.53
CA ALA A 151 -27.24 12.00 59.37
C ALA A 151 -28.46 12.57 58.65
N ASN A 152 -28.26 13.16 57.46
CA ASN A 152 -29.22 13.30 56.35
C ASN A 152 -28.83 14.36 55.31
N ASN A 153 -27.74 15.13 55.49
CA ASN A 153 -27.23 15.99 54.41
C ASN A 153 -25.98 15.37 53.78
N VAL A 154 -26.19 14.37 52.92
CA VAL A 154 -25.17 13.93 51.95
C VAL A 154 -24.95 15.12 51.01
N ASN A 155 -24.03 16.01 51.37
CA ASN A 155 -23.56 17.07 50.48
C ASN A 155 -22.69 16.42 49.42
N VAL A 156 -23.35 15.88 48.40
CA VAL A 156 -22.74 15.39 47.19
C VAL A 156 -22.07 16.58 46.50
N ILE A 157 -20.79 16.47 46.19
CA ILE A 157 -20.09 17.46 45.37
C ILE A 157 -20.87 17.62 44.07
N CYS A 158 -21.23 18.86 43.73
CA CYS A 158 -21.91 19.14 42.46
C CYS A 158 -21.13 18.55 41.29
N GLN A 159 -21.83 17.84 40.40
CA GLN A 159 -21.22 17.18 39.25
C GLN A 159 -20.36 18.16 38.41
N SER A 160 -20.84 19.38 38.20
CA SER A 160 -20.12 20.43 37.47
C SER A 160 -18.78 20.80 38.14
N THR A 161 -18.76 20.92 39.47
CA THR A 161 -17.55 21.22 40.25
C THR A 161 -16.55 20.07 40.17
N CYS A 162 -17.02 18.82 40.27
CA CYS A 162 -16.20 17.63 40.13
C CYS A 162 -15.56 17.54 38.74
N MET A 163 -16.35 17.69 37.67
CA MET A 163 -15.87 17.62 36.29
C MET A 163 -14.86 18.73 35.97
N ASN A 164 -15.17 19.97 36.35
CA ASN A 164 -14.27 21.11 36.15
C ASN A 164 -12.93 20.92 36.88
N PHE A 165 -12.97 20.34 38.08
CA PHE A 165 -11.76 20.06 38.85
C PHE A 165 -10.92 18.96 38.21
N LEU A 166 -11.53 17.83 37.86
CA LEU A 166 -10.85 16.70 37.22
C LEU A 166 -10.24 17.12 35.88
N GLU A 167 -10.99 17.84 35.04
CA GLU A 167 -10.52 18.28 33.72
C GLU A 167 -9.31 19.22 33.81
N LYS A 168 -9.35 20.19 34.73
CA LYS A 168 -8.30 21.22 34.83
C LYS A 168 -7.08 20.77 35.64
N CYS A 169 -7.28 19.95 36.68
CA CYS A 169 -6.22 19.61 37.63
C CYS A 169 -5.61 18.24 37.40
N CYS A 170 -6.41 17.25 36.99
CA CYS A 170 -6.01 15.85 36.93
C CYS A 170 -5.83 15.35 35.49
N LEU A 171 -6.59 15.90 34.54
CA LEU A 171 -6.63 15.45 33.15
C LEU A 171 -6.07 16.50 32.17
N GLN A 172 -5.21 17.41 32.62
CA GLN A 172 -4.70 18.49 31.77
C GLN A 172 -3.96 17.98 30.52
N CYS A 173 -3.13 16.93 30.66
CA CYS A 173 -2.47 16.28 29.52
C CYS A 173 -3.48 15.66 28.53
N HIS A 174 -4.55 15.04 29.05
CA HIS A 174 -5.61 14.46 28.23
C HIS A 174 -6.38 15.54 27.47
N ASN A 175 -6.66 16.68 28.11
CA ASN A 175 -7.38 17.79 27.48
C ASN A 175 -6.56 18.41 26.34
N ASN A 176 -5.25 18.57 26.54
CA ASN A 176 -4.35 19.07 25.50
C ASN A 176 -4.31 18.15 24.27
N LEU A 177 -4.34 16.83 24.49
CA LEU A 177 -4.34 15.85 23.40
C LEU A 177 -5.70 15.74 22.71
N ASN A 178 -6.81 15.96 23.42
CA ASN A 178 -8.17 15.72 22.94
C ASN A 178 -8.43 16.33 21.55
N LYS A 179 -7.94 17.55 21.30
CA LYS A 179 -8.09 18.21 19.99
C LYS A 179 -7.41 17.43 18.86
N GLU A 180 -6.13 17.08 19.03
CA GLU A 180 -5.37 16.36 18.02
C GLU A 180 -5.85 14.91 17.88
N TRP A 181 -6.30 14.29 18.97
CA TRP A 181 -6.88 12.95 18.96
C TRP A 181 -8.18 12.90 18.13
N ASN A 182 -9.09 13.86 18.32
CA ASN A 182 -10.31 13.95 17.52
C ASN A 182 -10.01 14.19 16.03
N LYS A 183 -9.01 15.02 15.73
CA LYS A 183 -8.55 15.22 14.35
C LYS A 183 -8.02 13.92 13.74
N TYR A 184 -7.14 13.22 14.47
CA TYR A 184 -6.64 11.90 14.08
C TYR A 184 -7.78 10.91 13.82
N LEU A 185 -8.76 10.79 14.71
CA LEU A 185 -9.91 9.89 14.53
C LEU A 185 -10.71 10.24 13.27
N ASN A 186 -10.96 11.53 13.03
CA ASN A 186 -11.68 11.98 11.83
C ASN A 186 -10.91 11.63 10.54
N ASP A 187 -9.60 11.85 10.53
CA ASP A 187 -8.75 11.49 9.39
C ASP A 187 -8.70 9.97 9.18
N MET A 188 -8.67 9.18 10.26
CA MET A 188 -8.74 7.72 10.20
C MET A 188 -10.07 7.22 9.63
N ILE A 189 -11.20 7.78 10.05
CA ILE A 189 -12.53 7.45 9.51
C ILE A 189 -12.60 7.81 8.02
N ARG A 190 -12.07 8.97 7.64
CA ARG A 190 -12.01 9.40 6.23
C ARG A 190 -11.17 8.46 5.38
N LEU A 191 -10.01 8.05 5.87
CA LEU A 191 -9.13 7.10 5.17
C LEU A 191 -9.77 5.70 5.07
N ALA A 192 -10.42 5.22 6.14
CA ALA A 192 -11.17 3.96 6.14
C ALA A 192 -12.30 3.97 5.10
N SER A 193 -13.03 5.09 4.98
CA SER A 193 -14.07 5.25 3.95
C SER A 193 -13.50 5.18 2.53
N ARG A 194 -12.32 5.77 2.30
CA ARG A 194 -11.62 5.69 1.01
C ARG A 194 -11.11 4.28 0.71
N LEU A 195 -10.62 3.55 1.72
CA LEU A 195 -10.19 2.16 1.59
C LEU A 195 -11.36 1.22 1.26
N LYS A 196 -12.58 1.52 1.68
CA LYS A 196 -13.77 0.76 1.27
C LYS A 196 -14.22 1.07 -0.16
N THR A 197 -13.87 2.25 -0.67
CA THR A 197 -14.38 2.79 -1.95
C THR A 197 -13.25 2.96 -2.97
N SER A 198 -12.70 4.17 -3.10
CA SER A 198 -11.79 4.55 -4.19
C SER A 198 -10.39 3.94 -4.12
N PHE A 199 -9.96 3.50 -2.94
CA PHE A 199 -8.64 2.91 -2.67
C PHE A 199 -8.78 1.46 -2.19
N ASN A 200 -9.85 0.78 -2.60
CA ASN A 200 -10.12 -0.58 -2.23
C ASN A 200 -9.07 -1.52 -2.84
N ILE A 201 -8.24 -2.08 -1.96
CA ILE A 201 -7.13 -2.96 -2.34
C ILE A 201 -7.63 -4.25 -3.00
N GLU A 202 -8.77 -4.77 -2.56
CA GLU A 202 -9.35 -6.00 -3.11
C GLU A 202 -9.83 -5.78 -4.54
N HIS A 203 -10.47 -4.63 -4.82
CA HIS A 203 -10.89 -4.27 -6.17
C HIS A 203 -9.73 -4.11 -7.16
N ILE A 204 -8.50 -3.86 -6.68
CA ILE A 204 -7.33 -3.65 -7.53
C ILE A 204 -6.50 -4.93 -7.66
N VAL A 205 -6.23 -5.60 -6.54
CA VAL A 205 -5.38 -6.80 -6.52
C VAL A 205 -6.13 -8.04 -6.99
N SER A 206 -7.44 -8.15 -6.73
CA SER A 206 -8.21 -9.32 -7.14
C SER A 206 -8.25 -9.49 -8.67
N PRO A 207 -8.60 -8.48 -9.49
CA PRO A 207 -8.63 -8.63 -10.94
C PRO A 207 -7.27 -8.45 -11.63
N ILE A 208 -6.16 -8.24 -10.90
CA ILE A 208 -4.87 -7.85 -11.51
C ILE A 208 -4.38 -8.87 -12.55
N HIS A 209 -4.60 -10.15 -12.29
CA HIS A 209 -4.29 -11.27 -13.17
C HIS A 209 -5.04 -11.21 -14.51
N ILE A 210 -6.36 -10.98 -14.48
CA ILE A 210 -7.20 -10.83 -15.66
C ILE A 210 -6.77 -9.59 -16.43
N GLN A 211 -6.58 -8.46 -15.76
CA GLN A 211 -6.16 -7.22 -16.42
C GLN A 211 -4.81 -7.37 -17.14
N ILE A 212 -3.83 -7.98 -16.48
CA ILE A 212 -2.52 -8.26 -17.09
C ILE A 212 -2.67 -9.25 -18.25
N SER A 213 -3.46 -10.31 -18.08
CA SER A 213 -3.74 -11.28 -19.15
C SER A 213 -4.36 -10.59 -20.38
N ASP A 214 -5.35 -9.72 -20.19
CA ASP A 214 -5.99 -8.94 -21.25
C ASP A 214 -4.99 -8.01 -21.95
N ALA A 215 -4.11 -7.34 -21.20
CA ALA A 215 -3.06 -6.53 -21.79
C ALA A 215 -2.06 -7.37 -22.60
N ILE A 216 -1.71 -8.57 -22.12
CA ILE A 216 -0.84 -9.50 -22.83
C ILE A 216 -1.50 -9.95 -24.15
N MET A 217 -2.78 -10.30 -24.11
CA MET A 217 -3.56 -10.67 -25.30
C MET A 217 -3.61 -9.51 -26.30
N ASN A 218 -3.92 -8.29 -25.85
CA ASN A 218 -3.93 -7.10 -26.69
C ASN A 218 -2.57 -6.84 -27.37
N PHE A 219 -1.46 -7.07 -26.66
CA PHE A 219 -0.13 -6.99 -27.24
C PHE A 219 0.08 -8.06 -28.31
N GLN A 220 -0.32 -9.31 -28.05
CA GLN A 220 -0.16 -10.40 -29.00
C GLN A 220 -0.94 -10.15 -30.30
N GLU A 221 -2.14 -9.58 -30.22
CA GLU A 221 -2.96 -9.21 -31.38
C GLU A 221 -2.33 -8.08 -32.20
N ASN A 222 -1.84 -7.03 -31.54
CA ASN A 222 -1.28 -5.85 -32.20
C ASN A 222 0.23 -5.91 -32.45
N GLY A 223 0.88 -6.97 -31.96
CA GLY A 223 2.33 -7.04 -31.82
C GLY A 223 3.07 -6.89 -33.14
N ARG A 224 2.54 -7.42 -34.24
CA ARG A 224 3.16 -7.28 -35.57
C ARG A 224 3.24 -5.81 -36.00
N THR A 225 2.18 -5.04 -35.76
CA THR A 225 2.12 -3.61 -36.08
C THR A 225 3.09 -2.83 -35.20
N ILE A 226 3.16 -3.16 -33.90
CA ILE A 226 4.10 -2.56 -32.95
C ILE A 226 5.55 -2.84 -33.39
N SER A 227 5.87 -4.10 -33.73
CA SER A 227 7.19 -4.48 -34.25
C SER A 227 7.58 -3.68 -35.49
N GLN A 228 6.68 -3.55 -36.47
CA GLN A 228 6.99 -2.79 -37.69
C GLN A 228 7.28 -1.32 -37.39
N ARG A 229 6.51 -0.69 -36.51
CA ARG A 229 6.74 0.71 -36.13
C ARG A 229 8.06 0.88 -35.37
N LEU A 230 8.38 -0.05 -34.46
CA LEU A 230 9.66 -0.07 -33.76
C LEU A 230 10.84 -0.30 -34.70
N PHE A 231 10.70 -1.17 -35.71
CA PHE A 231 11.76 -1.39 -36.69
C PHE A 231 12.07 -0.12 -37.49
N ASN A 232 11.08 0.76 -37.68
CA ASN A 232 11.29 2.05 -38.33
C ASN A 232 11.95 3.08 -37.40
N LYS A 233 11.74 2.97 -36.07
CA LYS A 233 12.29 3.91 -35.08
C LYS A 233 13.65 3.49 -34.52
N CYS A 234 13.76 2.25 -34.05
CA CYS A 234 14.97 1.67 -33.47
C CYS A 234 15.89 1.01 -34.51
N GLY A 235 15.45 0.91 -35.76
CA GLY A 235 16.16 0.23 -36.85
C GLY A 235 15.76 -1.25 -36.99
N ARG A 236 16.10 -1.85 -38.14
CA ARG A 236 15.78 -3.27 -38.38
C ARG A 236 16.79 -4.18 -37.65
N PRO A 237 16.31 -5.10 -36.79
CA PRO A 237 17.18 -6.00 -36.06
C PRO A 237 17.78 -7.08 -36.98
N VAL A 238 18.91 -7.66 -36.56
CA VAL A 238 19.60 -8.70 -37.32
C VAL A 238 18.87 -10.03 -37.13
N HIS A 239 18.70 -10.80 -38.20
CA HIS A 239 18.16 -12.16 -38.09
C HIS A 239 19.08 -13.04 -37.24
N ARG A 240 18.47 -13.82 -36.35
CA ARG A 240 19.20 -14.77 -35.52
C ARG A 240 19.83 -15.81 -36.43
N LYS A 241 21.16 -15.92 -36.43
CA LYS A 241 21.87 -16.94 -37.21
C LYS A 241 21.42 -18.31 -36.69
N ARG A 242 20.91 -19.17 -37.57
CA ARG A 242 20.72 -20.60 -37.23
C ARG A 242 22.10 -21.16 -36.94
N GLU A 243 22.35 -21.58 -35.70
CA GLU A 243 23.48 -22.47 -35.42
C GLU A 243 23.27 -23.73 -36.28
N LYS A 244 24.17 -23.95 -37.25
CA LYS A 244 24.29 -25.26 -37.87
C LYS A 244 24.69 -26.20 -36.74
N ARG A 245 23.81 -27.11 -36.34
CA ARG A 245 24.24 -28.32 -35.62
C ARG A 245 25.31 -28.96 -36.49
N ASN A 246 26.56 -28.86 -36.06
CA ASN A 246 27.59 -29.79 -36.51
C ASN A 246 27.24 -31.12 -35.84
N ASP A 247 26.30 -31.85 -36.44
CA ASP A 247 26.25 -33.30 -36.24
C ASP A 247 27.56 -33.82 -36.85
N ASN A 248 28.56 -33.98 -36.00
CA ASN A 248 29.83 -34.59 -36.33
C ASN A 248 29.76 -36.04 -35.82
N PRO A 249 29.46 -37.03 -36.68
CA PRO A 249 29.59 -38.43 -36.32
C PRO A 249 31.03 -38.84 -36.58
N TYR A 250 31.88 -38.68 -35.56
CA TYR A 250 33.11 -39.46 -35.44
C TYR A 250 33.12 -40.13 -34.08
#